data_AF-G2I257-F1
#
_entry.id   AF-G2I257-F1
#
_cell.length_a   1.000
_cell.length_b   1.000
_cell.length_c   1.000
_cell.angle_alpha   90.00
_cell.angle_beta   90.00
_cell.angle_gamma   90.00
#
_symmetry.space_group_name_H-M   'P 1'
#
loop_
_entity.id
_entity.type
_entity.pdbx_description
1 polymer ?
#
loop_
_entity_poly.entity_id
_entity_poly.type
_entity_poly.pdbx_seq_one_letter_code
_entity_poly.pdbx_strand_id
1 'polypeptide(L)'
;MGYHRIVSVVVPGFPDAPEIVRHSDLVTHVPRSCLANLSSDAVEISRLRLFQLPVNTPEIAISAMWHPKLDADPAHRWLRDIVHAVYREVFSC
;
A
#
# COMPACT_ATOMS: atom_id res chain seq x y z
N MET A 1 -6.05 24.04 1.32
CA MET A 1 -7.01 23.72 2.40
C MET A 1 -6.22 23.47 3.67
N GLY A 2 -6.48 24.21 4.75
CA GLY A 2 -5.77 24.12 6.04
C GLY A 2 -6.32 23.03 6.96
N TYR A 3 -6.25 21.77 6.52
CA TYR A 3 -6.63 20.65 7.37
C TYR A 3 -5.59 20.42 8.47
N HIS A 4 -6.06 20.12 9.68
CA HIS A 4 -5.21 19.81 10.83
C HIS A 4 -5.48 18.39 11.32
N ARG A 5 -4.42 17.70 11.76
CA ARG A 5 -4.51 16.43 12.46
C ARG A 5 -3.61 16.47 13.69
N ILE A 6 -3.98 15.71 14.72
CA ILE A 6 -3.11 15.46 15.87
C ILE A 6 -2.33 14.18 15.57
N VAL A 7 -1.00 14.24 15.64
CA VAL A 7 -0.12 13.08 15.41
C VAL A 7 0.31 12.54 16.77
N SER A 8 -0.31 11.46 17.22
CA SER A 8 0.02 10.81 18.50
C SER A 8 1.21 9.85 18.41
N VAL A 9 1.40 9.20 17.24
CA VAL A 9 2.44 8.20 17.03
C VAL A 9 2.99 8.33 15.61
N VAL A 10 4.30 8.09 15.45
CA VAL A 10 4.99 7.94 14.16
C VAL A 10 5.64 6.55 14.14
N VAL A 11 5.47 5.83 13.04
CA VAL A 11 5.97 4.45 12.87
C VAL A 11 6.98 4.36 11.73
N PRO A 12 7.90 3.37 11.75
CA PRO A 12 8.91 3.21 10.70
C PRO A 12 8.36 2.57 9.42
N GLY A 13 7.26 1.81 9.47
CA GLY A 13 6.65 1.17 8.30
C GLY A 13 5.12 1.17 8.29
N PHE A 14 4.53 1.01 7.11
CA PHE A 14 3.06 0.93 6.94
C PHE A 14 2.39 -0.21 7.72
N PRO A 15 2.96 -1.43 7.82
CA PRO A 15 2.33 -2.53 8.56
C PRO A 15 2.16 -2.25 10.06
N ASP A 16 2.99 -1.39 10.64
CA ASP A 16 2.97 -1.11 12.07
C ASP A 16 1.75 -0.28 12.48
N ALA A 17 1.27 0.62 11.61
CA ALA A 17 0.18 1.54 11.96
C ALA A 17 -1.16 0.83 12.17
N PRO A 18 -1.63 -0.09 11.29
CA PRO A 18 -2.84 -0.87 11.53
C PRO A 18 -2.78 -1.70 12.82
N GLU A 19 -1.60 -2.20 13.21
CA GLU A 19 -1.46 -2.99 14.44
C GLU A 19 -1.62 -2.12 15.69
N ILE A 20 -1.11 -0.89 15.69
CA ILE A 20 -1.35 0.05 16.79
C ILE A 20 -2.84 0.45 16.85
N VAL A 21 -3.45 0.74 15.70
CA VAL A 21 -4.87 1.10 15.60
C VAL A 21 -5.77 -0.01 16.12
N ARG A 22 -5.43 -1.28 15.86
CA ARG A 22 -6.17 -2.46 16.34
C ARG A 22 -6.40 -2.48 17.85
N HIS A 23 -5.46 -1.92 18.62
CA HIS A 23 -5.47 -1.95 20.09
C HIS A 23 -5.62 -0.56 20.72
N SER A 24 -6.10 0.43 19.97
CA SER A 24 -6.26 1.81 20.46
C SER A 24 -7.48 2.50 19.85
N ASP A 25 -7.75 3.73 20.28
CA ASP A 25 -8.77 4.62 19.68
C ASP A 25 -8.14 5.58 18.63
N LEU A 26 -7.05 5.13 18.00
CA LEU A 26 -6.37 5.88 16.95
C LEU A 26 -6.91 5.48 15.57
N VAL A 27 -6.63 6.31 14.58
CA VAL A 27 -6.92 6.05 13.17
C VAL A 27 -5.66 6.22 12.34
N THR A 28 -5.52 5.41 11.29
CA THR A 28 -4.41 5.49 10.35
C THR A 28 -4.89 5.60 8.91
N HIS A 29 -4.02 6.15 8.06
CA HIS A 29 -4.18 6.21 6.62
C HIS A 29 -2.97 5.56 5.96
N VAL A 30 -3.21 4.50 5.18
CA VAL A 30 -2.19 3.73 4.49
C VAL A 30 -2.61 3.47 3.04
N PRO A 31 -1.67 3.25 2.11
CA PRO A 31 -2.00 2.79 0.76
C PRO A 31 -2.82 1.50 0.79
N ARG A 32 -3.81 1.38 -0.11
CA ARG A 32 -4.70 0.20 -0.18
C ARG A 32 -3.92 -1.10 -0.37
N SER A 33 -2.79 -1.08 -1.07
CA SER A 33 -1.92 -2.25 -1.26
C SER A 33 -1.35 -2.81 0.05
N CYS A 34 -1.16 -1.98 1.08
CA CYS A 34 -0.74 -2.43 2.41
C CYS A 34 -1.83 -3.26 3.12
N LEU A 35 -3.08 -3.17 2.65
CA LEU A 35 -4.21 -3.92 3.16
C LEU A 35 -4.42 -5.24 2.41
N ALA A 36 -3.69 -5.52 1.31
CA ALA A 36 -3.91 -6.73 0.52
C ALA A 36 -3.65 -8.04 1.30
N ASN A 37 -2.81 -7.99 2.34
CA ASN A 37 -2.58 -9.12 3.26
C ASN A 37 -3.67 -9.26 4.33
N LEU A 38 -4.56 -8.28 4.46
CA LEU A 38 -5.77 -8.34 5.28
C LEU A 38 -6.91 -8.77 4.36
N SER A 39 -7.12 -10.08 4.21
CA SER A 39 -8.32 -10.59 3.54
C SER A 39 -9.59 -9.99 4.16
N SER A 40 -10.70 -9.92 3.42
CA SER A 40 -11.97 -9.42 3.96
C SER A 40 -12.40 -10.16 5.24
N ASP A 41 -12.08 -11.45 5.35
CA ASP A 41 -12.28 -12.25 6.57
C ASP A 41 -11.32 -11.84 7.70
N ALA A 42 -10.09 -11.44 7.37
CA ALA A 42 -9.13 -10.92 8.34
C ALA A 42 -9.51 -9.54 8.88
N VAL A 43 -10.29 -8.72 8.14
CA VAL A 43 -10.78 -7.42 8.64
C VAL A 43 -11.78 -7.61 9.80
N GLU A 44 -12.71 -8.56 9.66
CA GLU A 44 -13.65 -8.96 10.72
C GLU A 44 -12.90 -9.56 11.94
N ILE A 45 -11.91 -10.43 11.70
CA ILE A 45 -11.08 -11.03 12.76
C ILE A 45 -10.15 -9.98 13.41
N SER A 46 -9.83 -8.90 12.70
CA SER A 46 -8.84 -7.92 13.14
C SER A 46 -9.34 -6.75 13.97
N ARG A 47 -10.64 -6.63 14.22
CA ARG A 47 -11.23 -5.45 14.90
C ARG A 47 -10.93 -4.12 14.20
N LEU A 48 -10.55 -4.15 12.92
CA LEU A 48 -10.31 -2.95 12.13
C LEU A 48 -11.54 -2.65 11.27
N ARG A 49 -11.84 -1.37 11.07
CA ARG A 49 -12.85 -0.93 10.10
C ARG A 49 -12.24 -0.05 9.04
N LEU A 50 -12.46 -0.43 7.79
CA LEU A 50 -12.08 0.37 6.63
C LEU A 50 -13.22 1.31 6.27
N PHE A 51 -12.89 2.55 5.92
CA PHE A 51 -13.85 3.55 5.48
C PHE A 51 -13.22 4.48 4.44
N GLN A 52 -14.06 5.15 3.67
CA GLN A 52 -13.59 6.09 2.64
C GLN A 52 -12.94 7.31 3.28
N LEU A 53 -11.87 7.80 2.67
CA LEU A 53 -11.19 8.98 3.17
C LEU A 53 -12.11 10.20 3.09
N PRO A 54 -12.12 11.07 4.12
CA PRO A 54 -12.92 12.29 4.12
C PRO A 54 -12.34 13.38 3.21
N VAL A 55 -11.21 13.11 2.55
CA VAL A 55 -10.50 14.03 1.66
C VAL A 55 -10.03 13.28 0.42
N ASN A 56 -10.05 13.96 -0.73
CA ASN A 56 -9.45 13.41 -1.94
C ASN A 56 -7.92 13.47 -1.84
N THR A 57 -7.28 12.33 -2.04
CA THR A 57 -5.82 12.21 -2.11
C THR A 57 -5.41 11.90 -3.54
N PRO A 58 -4.27 12.44 -4.03
CA PRO A 58 -3.75 12.04 -5.33
C PRO A 58 -3.40 10.55 -5.32
N GLU A 59 -3.50 9.92 -6.49
CA GLU A 59 -3.08 8.54 -6.68
C GLU A 59 -1.55 8.41 -6.52
N ILE A 60 -1.11 7.22 -6.10
CA ILE A 60 0.30 6.88 -6.00
C ILE A 60 0.72 6.19 -7.30
N ALA A 61 1.57 6.85 -8.08
CA ALA A 61 2.16 6.25 -9.27
C ALA A 61 3.26 5.24 -8.88
N ILE A 62 3.10 3.99 -9.32
CA ILE A 62 4.11 2.93 -9.14
C ILE A 62 4.84 2.74 -10.47
N SER A 63 6.15 2.99 -10.48
CA SER A 63 7.00 2.88 -11.67
C SER A 63 8.15 1.91 -11.43
N ALA A 64 8.39 1.01 -12.38
CA ALA A 64 9.60 0.22 -12.44
C ALA A 64 10.69 1.02 -13.17
N MET A 65 11.87 1.15 -12.57
CA MET A 65 12.99 1.93 -13.13
C MET A 65 14.25 1.06 -13.18
N TRP A 66 15.00 1.18 -14.26
CA TRP A 66 16.30 0.53 -14.43
C TRP A 66 17.25 1.40 -15.25
N HIS A 67 18.54 1.12 -15.15
CA HIS A 67 19.54 1.80 -15.97
C HIS A 67 19.42 1.32 -17.44
N PRO A 68 19.48 2.22 -18.45
CA PRO A 68 19.32 1.84 -19.86
C PRO A 68 20.30 0.75 -20.36
N LYS A 69 21.49 0.66 -19.76
CA LYS A 69 22.46 -0.43 -20.05
C LYS A 69 21.90 -1.84 -19.80
N LEU A 70 20.91 -1.98 -18.91
CA LEU A 70 20.28 -3.26 -18.54
C LEU A 70 19.00 -3.50 -19.34
N ASP A 71 18.72 -2.67 -20.34
CA ASP A 71 17.53 -2.81 -21.15
C ASP A 71 17.59 -4.08 -22.01
N ALA A 72 18.77 -4.37 -22.58
CA ALA A 72 19.02 -5.55 -23.42
C ALA A 72 19.41 -6.82 -22.66
N ASP A 73 19.63 -6.73 -21.34
CA ASP A 73 20.03 -7.89 -20.55
C ASP A 73 18.89 -8.93 -20.44
N PRO A 74 19.11 -10.20 -20.84
CA PRO A 74 18.05 -11.21 -20.85
C PRO A 74 17.46 -11.53 -19.47
N ALA A 75 18.29 -11.55 -18.41
CA ALA A 75 17.83 -11.87 -17.07
C ALA A 75 16.97 -10.74 -16.50
N HIS A 76 17.39 -9.49 -16.72
CA HIS A 76 16.60 -8.31 -16.36
C HIS A 76 15.29 -8.24 -17.15
N ARG A 77 15.29 -8.52 -18.46
CA ARG A 77 14.06 -8.58 -19.27
C ARG A 77 13.09 -9.62 -18.71
N TRP A 78 13.56 -10.84 -18.50
CA TRP A 78 12.74 -11.92 -17.95
C TRP A 78 12.10 -11.52 -16.62
N LEU A 79 12.87 -10.96 -15.68
CA LEU A 79 12.33 -10.53 -14.39
C LEU A 79 11.29 -9.42 -14.55
N ARG A 80 11.55 -8.42 -15.41
CA ARG A 80 10.59 -7.33 -15.68
C ARG A 80 9.29 -7.88 -16.25
N ASP A 81 9.35 -8.83 -17.18
CA ASP A 81 8.17 -9.44 -17.78
C ASP A 81 7.33 -10.18 -16.73
N ILE A 82 7.97 -10.91 -15.82
CA ILE A 82 7.31 -11.57 -14.68
C ILE A 82 6.65 -10.55 -13.75
N VAL A 83 7.39 -9.52 -13.32
CA VAL A 83 6.86 -8.47 -12.43
C VAL A 83 5.67 -7.76 -13.08
N HIS A 84 5.75 -7.43 -14.38
CA HIS A 84 4.64 -6.83 -15.10
C HIS A 84 3.44 -7.77 -15.25
N ALA A 85 3.65 -9.07 -15.45
CA ALA A 85 2.58 -10.04 -15.51
C ALA A 85 1.85 -10.16 -14.16
N VAL A 86 2.59 -10.30 -13.05
CA VAL A 86 2.02 -10.35 -11.70
C VAL A 86 1.32 -9.03 -11.34
N TYR A 87 1.90 -7.89 -11.70
CA TYR A 87 1.27 -6.59 -11.46
C TYR A 87 -0.09 -6.49 -12.17
N ARG A 88 -0.15 -6.90 -13.44
CA ARG A 88 -1.42 -6.97 -14.15
C ARG A 88 -2.39 -7.92 -13.45
N GLU A 89 -1.98 -9.10 -13.03
CA GLU A 89 -2.89 -10.01 -12.33
C GLU A 89 -3.46 -9.43 -11.02
N VAL A 90 -2.62 -8.81 -10.19
CA VAL A 90 -2.98 -8.36 -8.84
C VAL A 90 -3.74 -7.02 -8.84
N PHE A 91 -3.46 -6.13 -9.79
CA PHE A 91 -3.97 -4.75 -9.78
C PHE A 91 -4.94 -4.44 -10.93
N SER A 92 -5.37 -5.44 -11.69
CA SER A 92 -6.31 -5.31 -12.81
C SER A 92 -7.79 -5.48 -12.43
N CYS A 93 -8.13 -5.26 -11.16
CA CYS A 93 -9.50 -5.29 -10.63
C CYS A 93 -10.00 -3.88 -10.29
#